data_AF-A0A2R2WDG7-F1
#
_entry.id   AF-A0A2R2WDG7-F1
#
_cell.length_a   1.000
_cell.length_b   1.000
_cell.length_c   1.000
_cell.angle_alpha   90.00
_cell.angle_beta   90.00
_cell.angle_gamma   90.00
#
_symmetry.space_group_name_H-M   'P 1'
#
loop_
_entity.id
_entity.type
_entity.pdbx_description
1 polymer ?
#
loop_
_entity_poly.entity_id
_entity_poly.type
_entity_poly.pdbx_seq_one_letter_code
_entity_poly.pdbx_strand_id
1 'polypeptide(L)'
;MFTSRTRAELARPLFRMAPRLRVDVRILSRAQATAWDCPRRIVTVRSTVDTVGVAWFENDVWQIGALVGEGAEETLSSTRVVSDVHTAAAVFADLFRQTGGSRSEIIESRRPPALTAA
;
A
#
# COMPACT_ATOMS: atom_id res chain seq x y z
N MET A 1 3.70 13.82 17.76
CA MET A 1 4.00 14.74 16.64
C MET A 1 4.31 13.88 15.42
N PHE A 2 3.33 13.62 14.56
CA PHE A 2 3.30 12.38 13.78
C PHE A 2 2.92 12.55 12.31
N THR A 3 3.77 13.19 11.50
CA THR A 3 3.34 13.52 10.13
C THR A 3 4.47 13.65 9.11
N SER A 4 5.58 14.31 9.47
CA SER A 4 6.71 14.52 8.54
C SER A 4 7.82 13.47 8.72
N ARG A 5 8.07 13.08 9.97
CA ARG A 5 9.12 12.12 10.33
C ARG A 5 8.83 10.72 9.79
N THR A 6 7.61 10.24 10.00
CA THR A 6 7.12 8.93 9.51
C THR A 6 7.27 8.78 8.00
N ARG A 7 6.86 9.81 7.23
CA ARG A 7 7.03 9.79 5.77
C ARG A 7 8.51 9.74 5.39
N ALA A 8 9.35 10.57 6.00
CA ALA A 8 10.76 10.65 5.67
C ALA A 8 11.53 9.36 6.02
N GLU A 9 11.18 8.73 7.14
CA GLU A 9 11.77 7.47 7.60
C GLU A 9 11.40 6.30 6.69
N LEU A 10 10.14 6.22 6.25
CA LEU A 10 9.67 5.12 5.40
C LEU A 10 10.06 5.31 3.91
N ALA A 11 10.08 6.54 3.41
CA ALA A 11 10.31 6.81 1.99
C ALA A 11 11.71 6.40 1.52
N ARG A 12 12.75 6.70 2.31
CA ARG A 12 14.14 6.39 1.94
C ARG A 12 14.39 4.89 1.67
N PRO A 13 14.05 3.96 2.57
CA PRO A 13 14.21 2.53 2.31
C PRO A 13 13.28 2.06 1.19
N LEU A 14 12.05 2.57 1.11
CA LEU A 14 11.13 2.20 0.02
C LEU A 14 11.66 2.56 -1.37
N PHE A 15 12.22 3.76 -1.55
CA PHE A 15 12.80 4.16 -2.84
C PHE A 15 13.96 3.25 -3.27
N ARG A 16 14.75 2.72 -2.32
CA ARG A 16 15.83 1.77 -2.62
C ARG A 16 15.29 0.41 -3.05
N MET A 17 14.21 -0.06 -2.43
CA MET A 17 13.66 -1.41 -2.66
C MET A 17 12.70 -1.45 -3.87
N ALA A 18 11.94 -0.37 -4.08
CA ALA A 18 10.89 -0.29 -5.08
C ALA A 18 10.72 1.17 -5.57
N PRO A 19 11.60 1.65 -6.48
CA PRO A 19 11.65 3.05 -6.91
C PRO A 19 10.39 3.54 -7.65
N ARG A 20 9.52 2.61 -8.06
CA ARG A 20 8.23 2.91 -8.70
C ARG A 20 7.12 3.24 -7.70
N LEU A 21 7.35 3.02 -6.41
CA LEU A 21 6.39 3.35 -5.36
C LEU A 21 6.49 4.83 -4.99
N ARG A 22 5.34 5.43 -4.74
CA ARG A 22 5.19 6.77 -4.20
C ARG A 22 4.69 6.71 -2.78
N VAL A 23 5.20 7.62 -1.96
CA VAL A 23 4.86 7.74 -0.55
C VAL A 23 4.21 9.09 -0.31
N ASP A 24 2.91 9.03 -0.04
CA ASP A 24 2.03 10.18 0.15
C ASP A 24 1.52 10.22 1.59
N VAL A 25 1.09 11.39 2.02
CA VAL A 25 0.48 11.57 3.35
C VAL A 25 -1.00 11.84 3.13
N ARG A 26 -1.83 11.01 3.74
CA ARG A 26 -3.29 11.12 3.65
C ARG A 26 -3.87 11.55 4.99
N ILE A 27 -4.87 12.44 4.93
CA ILE A 27 -5.66 12.85 6.09
C ILE A 27 -7.02 12.15 5.98
N LEU A 28 -7.36 11.37 7.00
CA LEU A 28 -8.62 10.66 7.10
C LEU A 28 -9.72 11.52 7.74
N SER A 29 -10.97 11.21 7.37
CA SER A 29 -12.12 11.65 8.16
C SER A 29 -12.08 11.02 9.56
N ARG A 30 -12.82 11.59 10.51
CA ARG A 30 -12.91 11.03 11.88
C ARG A 30 -13.49 9.61 11.86
N ALA A 31 -14.53 9.40 11.05
CA ALA A 31 -15.18 8.09 10.93
C ALA A 31 -14.21 7.02 10.39
N GLN A 32 -13.43 7.34 9.35
CA GLN A 32 -12.43 6.42 8.80
C GLN A 32 -11.31 6.11 9.81
N ALA A 33 -10.79 7.13 10.49
CA ALA A 33 -9.74 6.94 11.49
C ALA A 33 -10.20 6.01 12.63
N THR A 34 -11.45 6.16 13.08
CA THR A 34 -12.05 5.26 14.07
C THR A 34 -12.29 3.86 13.51
N ALA A 35 -12.80 3.73 12.29
CA ALA A 35 -13.05 2.43 11.67
C ALA A 35 -11.76 1.62 11.46
N TRP A 36 -10.64 2.30 11.19
CA TRP A 36 -9.34 1.68 10.96
C TRP A 36 -8.47 1.61 12.22
N ASP A 37 -8.96 2.11 13.36
CA ASP A 37 -8.23 2.25 14.62
C ASP A 37 -6.82 2.84 14.43
N CYS A 38 -6.76 3.98 13.74
CA CYS A 38 -5.51 4.62 13.34
C CYS A 38 -5.57 6.14 13.52
N PRO A 39 -4.41 6.83 13.57
CA PRO A 39 -4.38 8.29 13.62
C PRO A 39 -4.99 8.89 12.35
N ARG A 40 -5.52 10.11 12.46
CA ARG A 40 -6.12 10.82 11.32
C ARG A 40 -5.15 11.13 10.19
N ARG A 41 -3.84 11.05 10.43
CA ARG A 41 -2.82 11.33 9.43
C ARG A 41 -1.91 10.11 9.30
N ILE A 42 -1.99 9.50 8.14
CA ILE A 42 -1.29 8.25 7.82
C ILE A 42 -0.40 8.45 6.60
N VAL A 43 0.55 7.55 6.42
CA VAL A 43 1.32 7.43 5.19
C VAL A 43 0.63 6.41 4.31
N THR A 44 0.39 6.75 3.05
CA THR A 44 -0.07 5.80 2.02
C THR A 44 1.08 5.52 1.07
N VAL A 45 1.25 4.25 0.71
CA VAL A 45 2.17 3.84 -0.34
C VAL A 45 1.34 3.48 -1.56
N ARG A 46 1.63 4.14 -2.69
CA ARG A 46 0.88 4.00 -3.94
C ARG A 46 1.82 3.59 -5.07
N SER A 47 1.36 2.70 -5.94
CA SER A 47 1.96 2.49 -7.25
C SER A 47 1.38 3.50 -8.24
N THR A 48 1.85 3.48 -9.50
CA THR A 48 1.25 4.27 -10.58
C THR A 48 -0.19 3.86 -10.93
N VAL A 49 -0.61 2.65 -10.51
CA VAL A 49 -1.90 2.06 -10.91
C VAL A 49 -2.86 1.99 -9.73
N ASP A 50 -2.38 1.60 -8.55
CA ASP A 50 -3.24 1.34 -7.37
C ASP A 50 -2.57 1.78 -6.06
N THR A 51 -3.39 2.06 -5.03
CA THR A 51 -2.92 2.20 -3.65
C THR A 51 -2.55 0.84 -3.09
N VAL A 52 -1.32 0.69 -2.60
CA VAL A 52 -0.76 -0.60 -2.17
C VAL A 52 -0.98 -0.83 -0.68
N GLY A 53 -0.93 0.23 0.13
CA GLY A 53 -1.19 0.11 1.56
C GLY A 53 -1.01 1.40 2.34
N VAL A 54 -1.16 1.28 3.65
CA VAL A 54 -1.06 2.37 4.62
C VAL A 54 -0.11 2.00 5.76
N ALA A 55 0.58 3.00 6.29
CA ALA A 55 1.38 2.90 7.48
C ALA A 55 1.21 4.10 8.40
N TRP A 56 1.31 3.82 9.68
CA TRP A 56 1.60 4.82 10.69
C TRP A 56 2.59 4.23 11.69
N PHE A 57 3.30 5.10 12.40
CA PHE A 57 4.14 4.69 13.51
C PHE A 57 3.38 5.12 14.78
N GLU A 58 3.43 4.35 15.84
CA GLU A 58 2.77 4.64 17.11
C GLU A 58 3.33 3.72 18.17
N ASN A 59 3.53 4.20 19.39
CA ASN A 59 4.08 3.38 20.49
C ASN A 59 5.38 2.63 20.10
N ASP A 60 6.27 3.34 19.41
CA ASP A 60 7.55 2.83 18.90
C ASP A 60 7.47 1.63 17.94
N VAL A 61 6.29 1.39 17.35
CA VAL A 61 6.07 0.35 16.34
C VAL A 61 5.39 0.90 15.08
N TRP A 62 5.72 0.31 13.95
CA TRP A 62 5.08 0.52 12.66
C TRP A 62 3.86 -0.37 12.54
N GLN A 63 2.74 0.24 12.21
CA GLN A 63 1.45 -0.37 11.94
C GLN A 63 1.23 -0.29 10.42
N ILE A 64 1.07 -1.44 9.75
CA ILE A 64 1.05 -1.53 8.28
C ILE A 64 -0.13 -2.37 7.84
N GLY A 65 -1.01 -1.83 7.00
CA GLY A 65 -2.10 -2.60 6.40
C GLY A 65 -2.20 -2.38 4.90
N ALA A 66 -2.86 -3.32 4.21
CA ALA A 66 -3.18 -3.16 2.79
C ALA A 66 -4.55 -2.48 2.66
N LEU A 67 -4.70 -1.63 1.65
CA LEU A 67 -6.00 -1.08 1.30
C LEU A 67 -6.64 -1.97 0.24
N VAL A 68 -7.90 -2.34 0.48
CA VAL A 68 -8.73 -3.10 -0.47
C VAL A 68 -9.86 -2.19 -0.92
N GLY A 69 -10.03 -2.03 -2.24
CA GLY A 69 -11.02 -1.12 -2.84
C GLY A 69 -10.44 0.25 -3.21
N GLU A 70 -11.28 1.09 -3.84
CA GLU A 70 -10.91 2.45 -4.26
C GLU A 70 -11.90 3.48 -3.68
N GLY A 71 -11.38 4.63 -3.23
CA GLY A 71 -12.20 5.77 -2.82
C GLY A 71 -12.93 5.57 -1.48
N ALA A 72 -14.26 5.67 -1.48
CA ALA A 72 -15.07 5.67 -0.26
C ALA A 72 -15.29 4.27 0.34
N GLU A 73 -15.06 3.21 -0.44
CA GLU A 73 -15.20 1.81 -0.01
C GLU A 73 -13.87 1.15 0.37
N GLU A 74 -12.80 1.95 0.53
CA GLU A 74 -11.52 1.43 0.98
C GLU A 74 -11.64 0.80 2.37
N THR A 75 -11.29 -0.47 2.44
CA THR A 75 -11.21 -1.23 3.68
C THR A 75 -9.75 -1.50 4.01
N LEU A 76 -9.39 -1.34 5.27
CA LEU A 76 -8.07 -1.68 5.77
C LEU A 76 -8.04 -3.18 6.12
N SER A 77 -7.16 -3.94 5.48
CA SER A 77 -6.89 -5.33 5.87
C SER A 77 -6.15 -5.39 7.21
N SER A 78 -6.05 -6.57 7.82
CA SER A 78 -5.38 -6.75 9.11
C SER A 78 -4.00 -6.09 9.16
N THR A 79 -3.81 -5.25 10.17
CA THR A 79 -2.59 -4.49 10.38
C THR A 79 -1.46 -5.38 10.90
N ARG A 80 -0.33 -5.41 10.18
CA ARG A 80 0.92 -5.99 10.65
C ARG A 80 1.66 -4.97 11.50
N VAL A 81 2.12 -5.41 12.67
CA VAL A 81 2.91 -4.60 13.59
C VAL A 81 4.37 -5.01 13.49
N VAL A 82 5.26 -4.06 13.23
CA VAL A 82 6.72 -4.29 13.12
C VAL A 82 7.48 -3.20 13.84
N SER A 83 8.61 -3.51 14.48
CA SER A 83 9.39 -2.52 15.23
C SER A 83 10.44 -1.77 14.39
N ASP A 84 10.76 -2.28 13.20
CA ASP A 84 11.82 -1.75 12.35
C ASP A 84 11.30 -1.20 11.01
N VAL A 85 11.83 -0.05 10.60
CA VAL A 85 11.44 0.67 9.38
C VAL A 85 11.87 -0.05 8.10
N HIS A 86 12.96 -0.83 8.12
CA HIS A 86 13.38 -1.59 6.94
C HIS A 86 12.44 -2.78 6.71
N THR A 87 12.02 -3.44 7.79
CA THR A 87 10.99 -4.47 7.76
C THR A 87 9.67 -3.87 7.29
N ALA A 88 9.31 -2.67 7.75
CA ALA A 88 8.13 -1.96 7.26
C ALA A 88 8.18 -1.72 5.75
N ALA A 89 9.32 -1.22 5.24
CA ALA A 89 9.53 -1.03 3.81
C ALA A 89 9.49 -2.34 3.02
N ALA A 90 10.03 -3.42 3.57
CA ALA A 90 9.99 -4.75 2.95
C ALA A 90 8.56 -5.28 2.81
N VAL A 91 7.73 -5.13 3.86
CA VAL A 91 6.31 -5.51 3.81
C VAL A 91 5.58 -4.76 2.70
N PHE A 92 5.82 -3.45 2.54
CA PHE A 92 5.24 -2.69 1.44
C PHE A 92 5.70 -3.14 0.05
N ALA A 93 7.00 -3.46 -0.10
CA ALA A 93 7.53 -3.97 -1.36
C ALA A 93 6.95 -5.35 -1.71
N ASP A 94 6.72 -6.20 -0.71
CA ASP A 94 6.03 -7.49 -0.86
C ASP A 94 4.56 -7.30 -1.27
N LEU A 95 3.83 -6.41 -0.59
CA LEU A 95 2.44 -6.08 -0.94
C LEU A 95 2.34 -5.60 -2.38
N PHE A 96 3.28 -4.75 -2.83
CA PHE A 96 3.35 -4.32 -4.22
C PHE A 96 3.61 -5.47 -5.20
N ARG A 97 4.49 -6.42 -4.86
CA ARG A 97 4.74 -7.59 -5.72
C ARG A 97 3.50 -8.47 -5.85
N GLN A 98 2.73 -8.62 -4.79
CA GLN A 98 1.49 -9.39 -4.78
C GLN A 98 0.38 -8.71 -5.60
N THR A 99 0.22 -7.38 -5.49
CA THR A 99 -0.81 -6.63 -6.23
C THR A 99 -0.42 -6.33 -7.67
N GLY A 100 0.86 -6.04 -7.94
CA GLY A 100 1.40 -5.73 -9.26
C GLY A 100 1.74 -6.94 -10.12
N GLY A 101 1.95 -8.12 -9.53
CA GLY A 101 2.15 -9.37 -10.26
C GLY A 101 0.84 -9.99 -10.76
N SER A 102 -0.28 -9.75 -10.06
CA SER A 102 -1.52 -10.50 -10.29
C SER A 102 -2.42 -9.95 -11.41
N ARG A 103 -2.19 -8.73 -11.91
CA ARG A 103 -3.04 -8.12 -12.96
C ARG A 103 -2.51 -8.28 -14.39
N SER A 104 -1.20 -8.52 -14.57
CA SER A 104 -0.62 -8.72 -15.91
C SER A 104 -0.81 -10.14 -16.46
N GLU A 105 -0.98 -11.16 -15.63
CA GLU A 105 -1.23 -12.54 -16.12
C GLU A 105 -2.68 -12.77 -16.61
N ILE A 106 -3.64 -11.93 -16.24
CA ILE A 106 -5.06 -12.14 -16.58
C ILE A 106 -5.42 -11.54 -17.95
N ILE A 107 -4.64 -10.57 -18.46
CA ILE A 107 -4.99 -9.85 -19.70
C ILE A 107 -4.38 -10.48 -20.96
N GLU A 108 -3.27 -11.23 -20.88
CA GLU A 108 -2.67 -11.87 -22.07
C GLU A 108 -3.16 -13.30 -22.37
N SER A 109 -3.91 -13.95 -21.46
CA SER A 109 -4.40 -15.32 -21.68
C SER A 109 -5.69 -15.40 -22.53
N ARG A 110 -6.31 -14.26 -22.89
CA ARG A 110 -7.49 -14.21 -23.77
C ARG A 110 -7.21 -13.61 -25.14
N ARG A 111 -6.22 -14.16 -25.86
CA ARG A 111 -6.28 -14.16 -27.33
C ARG A 111 -7.04 -15.41 -27.76
N PRO A 112 -8.28 -15.31 -28.29
CA PRO A 112 -8.89 -16.46 -28.95
C PRO A 112 -8.03 -16.84 -30.16
N PRO A 113 -7.77 -18.14 -30.42
CA PRO A 113 -7.14 -18.55 -31.65
C PRO A 113 -8.02 -18.11 -32.83
N ALA A 114 -7.36 -17.58 -33.86
CA ALA A 114 -7.97 -17.04 -35.06
C ALA A 114 -8.99 -18.01 -35.66
N LEU A 115 -10.12 -17.45 -36.12
CA LEU A 115 -11.05 -18.11 -37.04
C LEU A 115 -10.26 -18.82 -38.13
N THR A 116 -10.32 -20.15 -38.16
CA THR A 116 -9.99 -20.91 -39.36
C THR A 116 -11.32 -21.29 -39.98
N ALA A 117 -11.66 -20.59 -41.06
CA ALA A 117 -12.75 -20.96 -41.95
C ALA A 117 -12.39 -22.26 -42.67
N ALA A 118 -13.32 -23.22 -42.67
CA ALA A 118 -13.41 -24.31 -43.63
C ALA A 118 -14.87 -24.74 -43.73
#